data_AF-A0A821VPH4-F1
#
_entry.id   AF-A0A821VPH4-F1
#
_cell.length_a   1.000
_cell.length_b   1.000
_cell.length_c   1.000
_cell.angle_alpha   90.00
_cell.angle_beta   90.00
_cell.angle_gamma   90.00
#
_symmetry.space_group_name_H-M   'P 1'
#
loop_
_entity.id
_entity.type
_entity.pdbx_description
1 polymer ?
#
loop_
_entity_poly.entity_id
_entity_poly.type
_entity_poly.pdbx_seq_one_letter_code
_entity_poly.pdbx_strand_id
1 'polypeptide(L)'
;KRRVTLTAEQCSDFYSEHYGKKFFPSLVAFMTSGPIVAMVLAKENAIQQWRELIGPTNSIVAKETYPDSIRALFGTNEQKNAVHGSDSAVSAEREIRFFFPNCIVEPIPVGQPAKDYLEQNVNKTLIKALTALCKEKPQDPVLWLADKLMEINPYKPKLSQVETKSSFDDTHILSYENAR
;
A
#
# COMPACT_ATOMS: atom_id res chain seq x y z
N LYS A 1 -0.06 9.13 13.01
CA LYS A 1 -1.20 8.19 13.16
C LYS A 1 -2.30 8.53 12.15
N ARG A 2 -3.10 7.56 11.69
CA ARG A 2 -4.29 7.80 10.85
C ARG A 2 -5.37 6.76 11.12
N ARG A 3 -6.64 7.11 10.92
CA ARG A 3 -7.78 6.19 10.94
C ARG A 3 -8.07 5.72 9.51
N VAL A 4 -8.24 4.42 9.30
CA VAL A 4 -8.42 3.81 7.97
C VAL A 4 -9.45 2.69 8.05
N THR A 5 -10.29 2.56 7.04
CA THR A 5 -11.09 1.35 6.80
C THR A 5 -10.52 0.68 5.56
N LEU A 6 -9.99 -0.53 5.71
CA LEU A 6 -9.39 -1.27 4.59
C LEU A 6 -10.46 -1.95 3.75
N THR A 7 -10.27 -1.98 2.44
CA THR A 7 -11.01 -2.92 1.57
C THR A 7 -10.46 -4.34 1.73
N ALA A 8 -11.23 -5.33 1.28
CA ALA A 8 -10.76 -6.73 1.27
C ALA A 8 -9.48 -6.91 0.44
N GLU A 9 -9.36 -6.19 -0.67
CA GLU A 9 -8.17 -6.18 -1.53
C GLU A 9 -6.97 -5.59 -0.77
N GLN A 10 -7.09 -4.39 -0.22
CA GLN A 10 -6.02 -3.74 0.55
C GLN A 10 -5.58 -4.60 1.76
N CYS A 11 -6.53 -5.22 2.45
CA CYS A 11 -6.23 -6.11 3.56
C CYS A 11 -5.52 -7.39 3.10
N SER A 12 -5.90 -7.92 1.93
CA SER A 12 -5.25 -9.10 1.34
C SER A 12 -3.82 -8.80 0.92
N ASP A 13 -3.57 -7.62 0.34
CA ASP A 13 -2.23 -7.15 -0.01
C ASP A 13 -1.35 -6.98 1.22
N PHE A 14 -1.91 -6.36 2.27
CA PHE A 14 -1.21 -6.15 3.54
C PHE A 14 -0.79 -7.46 4.21
N TYR A 15 -1.65 -8.49 4.17
CA TYR A 15 -1.38 -9.82 4.72
C TYR A 15 -0.95 -10.85 3.66
N SER A 16 -0.36 -10.41 2.53
CA SER A 16 0.01 -11.30 1.42
C SER A 16 0.92 -12.47 1.83
N GLU A 17 1.77 -12.30 2.86
CA GLU A 17 2.59 -13.36 3.46
C GLU A 17 1.79 -14.50 4.12
N HIS A 18 0.48 -14.33 4.27
CA HIS A 18 -0.43 -15.33 4.82
C HIS A 18 -1.35 -15.92 3.76
N TYR A 19 -1.18 -15.56 2.49
CA TYR A 19 -1.94 -16.12 1.40
C TYR A 19 -1.84 -17.66 1.37
N GLY A 20 -2.98 -18.33 1.18
CA GLY A 20 -3.07 -19.79 1.20
C GLY A 20 -3.16 -20.42 2.60
N LYS A 21 -2.96 -19.68 3.70
CA LYS A 21 -3.17 -20.20 5.06
C LYS A 21 -4.67 -20.33 5.36
N LYS A 22 -5.06 -21.38 6.09
CA LYS A 22 -6.48 -21.67 6.42
C LYS A 22 -7.20 -20.50 7.12
N PHE A 23 -6.50 -19.72 7.93
CA PHE A 23 -7.05 -18.57 8.66
C PHE A 23 -7.08 -17.26 7.84
N PHE A 24 -6.50 -17.24 6.64
CA PHE A 24 -6.38 -16.00 5.86
C PHE A 24 -7.73 -15.37 5.51
N PRO A 25 -8.76 -16.11 5.04
CA PRO A 25 -10.06 -15.51 4.76
C PRO A 25 -10.73 -14.91 6.00
N SER A 26 -10.61 -15.55 7.17
CA SER A 26 -11.20 -15.03 8.40
C SER A 26 -10.46 -13.78 8.89
N LEU A 27 -9.13 -13.74 8.72
CA LEU A 27 -8.30 -12.57 9.03
C LEU A 27 -8.73 -11.36 8.18
N VAL A 28 -8.87 -11.53 6.86
CA VAL A 28 -9.30 -10.46 5.95
C VAL A 28 -10.71 -9.98 6.31
N ALA A 29 -11.64 -10.90 6.57
CA ALA A 29 -13.00 -10.54 6.97
C ALA A 29 -13.04 -9.76 8.29
N PHE A 30 -12.20 -10.11 9.26
CA PHE A 30 -12.13 -9.40 10.53
C PHE A 30 -11.52 -8.00 10.39
N MET A 31 -10.40 -7.87 9.68
CA MET A 31 -9.70 -6.60 9.53
C MET A 31 -10.45 -5.59 8.65
N THR A 32 -11.41 -6.05 7.86
CA THR A 32 -12.32 -5.20 7.06
C THR A 32 -13.67 -4.95 7.72
N SER A 33 -13.94 -5.56 8.89
CA SER A 33 -15.23 -5.41 9.59
C SER A 33 -15.44 -4.03 10.24
N GLY A 34 -14.41 -3.19 10.28
CA GLY A 34 -14.49 -1.85 10.85
C GLY A 34 -13.21 -1.03 10.68
N PRO A 35 -13.23 0.23 11.11
CA PRO A 35 -12.07 1.11 11.01
C PRO A 35 -10.97 0.73 12.01
N ILE A 36 -9.72 0.82 11.56
CA ILE A 36 -8.52 0.65 12.38
C ILE A 36 -7.79 1.98 12.57
N VAL A 37 -6.83 2.01 13.50
CA VAL A 37 -5.88 3.11 13.67
C VAL A 37 -4.49 2.59 13.31
N ALA A 38 -3.90 3.13 12.25
CA ALA A 38 -2.51 2.87 11.89
C ALA A 38 -1.58 3.90 12.57
N MET A 39 -0.46 3.42 13.10
CA MET A 39 0.52 4.23 13.83
C MET A 39 1.94 3.85 13.41
N VAL A 40 2.84 4.84 13.39
CA VAL A 40 4.28 4.64 13.33
C VAL A 40 4.81 5.06 14.70
N LEU A 41 5.52 4.14 15.37
CA LEU A 41 6.10 4.37 16.69
C LEU A 41 7.62 4.51 16.54
N ALA A 42 8.20 5.43 17.30
CA ALA A 42 9.65 5.67 17.29
C ALA A 42 10.20 5.50 18.71
N LYS A 43 11.23 4.66 18.83
CA LYS A 43 12.01 4.39 20.04
C LYS A 43 13.29 3.67 19.62
N GLU A 44 14.34 3.76 20.41
CA GLU A 44 15.43 2.80 20.31
C GLU A 44 14.88 1.37 20.51
N ASN A 45 15.28 0.44 19.63
CA ASN A 45 14.77 -0.94 19.61
C ASN A 45 13.22 -1.01 19.53
N ALA A 46 12.57 -0.06 18.82
CA ALA A 46 11.11 0.09 18.79
C ALA A 46 10.34 -1.21 18.49
N ILE A 47 10.82 -2.02 17.53
CA ILE A 47 10.16 -3.28 17.16
C ILE A 47 10.14 -4.24 18.34
N GLN A 48 11.30 -4.53 18.91
CA GLN A 48 11.42 -5.43 20.07
C GLN A 48 10.60 -4.90 21.26
N GLN A 49 10.76 -3.62 21.58
CA GLN A 49 10.08 -2.98 22.71
C GLN A 49 8.55 -2.97 22.54
N TRP A 50 8.06 -2.76 21.32
CA TRP A 50 6.63 -2.85 21.01
C TRP A 50 6.14 -4.30 21.13
N ARG A 51 6.90 -5.27 20.61
CA ARG A 51 6.58 -6.69 20.69
C ARG A 51 6.52 -7.20 22.12
N GLU A 52 7.42 -6.75 22.98
CA GLU A 52 7.41 -7.02 24.43
C GLU A 52 6.17 -6.40 25.09
N LEU A 53 5.85 -5.14 24.79
CA LEU A 53 4.71 -4.43 25.37
C LEU A 53 3.35 -5.06 24.97
N ILE A 54 3.20 -5.49 23.72
CA ILE A 54 1.94 -6.10 23.26
C ILE A 54 1.76 -7.54 23.70
N GLY A 55 2.84 -8.26 24.00
CA GLY A 55 2.81 -9.65 24.45
C GLY A 55 2.53 -10.69 23.35
N PRO A 56 2.38 -11.99 23.72
CA PRO A 56 2.16 -13.10 22.79
C PRO A 56 0.93 -12.91 21.88
N THR A 57 1.00 -13.40 20.64
CA THR A 57 -0.08 -13.25 19.63
C THR A 57 -1.42 -13.84 20.09
N ASN A 58 -1.37 -14.97 20.78
CA ASN A 58 -2.55 -15.58 21.37
C ASN A 58 -2.87 -14.90 22.71
N SER A 59 -3.98 -14.18 22.76
CA SER A 59 -4.44 -13.44 23.95
C SER A 59 -4.65 -14.33 25.18
N ILE A 60 -4.95 -15.63 25.01
CA ILE A 60 -5.09 -16.57 26.12
C ILE A 60 -3.72 -16.81 26.77
N VAL A 61 -2.71 -17.12 25.94
CA VAL A 61 -1.32 -17.28 26.40
C VAL A 61 -0.79 -15.98 27.00
N ALA A 62 -1.14 -14.82 26.42
CA ALA A 62 -0.75 -13.52 26.95
C ALA A 62 -1.29 -13.29 28.36
N LYS A 63 -2.54 -13.67 28.66
CA LYS A 63 -3.12 -13.55 30.01
C LYS A 63 -2.39 -14.39 31.05
N GLU A 64 -1.87 -15.54 30.65
CA GLU A 64 -1.15 -16.45 31.55
C GLU A 64 0.30 -16.02 31.78
N THR A 65 0.97 -15.51 30.74
CA THR A 65 2.43 -15.30 30.76
C THR A 65 2.85 -13.83 30.86
N TYR A 66 2.01 -12.90 30.38
CA TYR A 66 2.24 -11.45 30.40
C TYR A 66 0.92 -10.71 30.72
N PRO A 67 0.39 -10.86 31.94
CA PRO A 67 -0.97 -10.41 32.29
C PRO A 67 -1.19 -8.89 32.11
N ASP A 68 -0.13 -8.09 32.17
CA ASP A 68 -0.17 -6.63 31.97
C ASP A 68 0.03 -6.21 30.50
N SER A 69 0.24 -7.15 29.58
CA SER A 69 0.40 -6.85 28.16
C SER A 69 -0.90 -6.36 27.51
N ILE A 70 -0.78 -5.57 26.44
CA ILE A 70 -1.95 -5.04 25.72
C ILE A 70 -2.86 -6.17 25.22
N ARG A 71 -2.31 -7.27 24.72
CA ARG A 71 -3.10 -8.43 24.27
C ARG A 71 -3.78 -9.17 25.41
N ALA A 72 -3.18 -9.20 26.60
CA ALA A 72 -3.83 -9.79 27.77
C ALA A 72 -5.03 -8.96 28.23
N LEU A 73 -4.88 -7.64 28.27
CA LEU A 73 -5.91 -6.71 28.75
C LEU A 73 -7.07 -6.53 27.77
N PHE A 74 -6.79 -6.46 26.46
CA PHE A 74 -7.79 -6.07 25.45
C PHE A 74 -8.08 -7.15 24.40
N GLY A 75 -7.28 -8.21 24.34
CA GLY A 75 -7.45 -9.32 23.41
C GLY A 75 -8.43 -10.37 23.92
N THR A 76 -9.12 -11.02 22.98
CA THR A 76 -10.11 -12.08 23.29
C THR A 76 -9.68 -13.45 22.80
N ASN A 77 -8.95 -13.53 21.68
CA ASN A 77 -8.38 -14.78 21.15
C ASN A 77 -7.16 -14.46 20.26
N GLU A 78 -6.69 -15.44 19.47
CA GLU A 78 -5.55 -15.29 18.58
C GLU A 78 -5.79 -14.32 17.41
N GLN A 79 -7.00 -14.32 16.83
CA GLN A 79 -7.33 -13.45 15.70
C GLN A 79 -7.77 -12.05 16.16
N LYS A 80 -8.50 -11.97 17.27
CA LYS A 80 -9.03 -10.73 17.88
C LYS A 80 -8.16 -10.33 19.08
N ASN A 81 -6.90 -10.02 18.81
CA ASN A 81 -5.89 -9.69 19.82
C ASN A 81 -5.63 -8.18 19.97
N ALA A 82 -6.56 -7.33 19.51
CA ALA A 82 -6.55 -5.87 19.63
C ALA A 82 -5.45 -5.10 18.88
N VAL A 83 -4.21 -5.61 18.81
CA VAL A 83 -3.05 -4.89 18.23
C VAL A 83 -2.17 -5.76 17.34
N HIS A 84 -1.75 -5.15 16.23
CA HIS A 84 -0.71 -5.64 15.32
C HIS A 84 0.64 -4.95 15.61
N GLY A 85 1.72 -5.62 15.28
CA GLY A 85 3.07 -5.06 15.34
C GLY A 85 4.00 -5.83 14.44
N SER A 86 4.79 -5.12 13.64
CA SER A 86 5.81 -5.70 12.77
C SER A 86 6.80 -6.55 13.57
N ASP A 87 7.36 -7.58 12.94
CA ASP A 87 8.25 -8.56 13.56
C ASP A 87 9.73 -8.37 13.20
N SER A 88 10.03 -7.53 12.20
CA SER A 88 11.37 -7.28 11.68
C SER A 88 11.45 -5.89 11.06
N ALA A 89 12.67 -5.39 10.85
CA ALA A 89 12.88 -4.10 10.18
C ALA A 89 12.30 -4.10 8.76
N VAL A 90 12.41 -5.23 8.05
CA VAL A 90 11.89 -5.39 6.68
C VAL A 90 10.36 -5.33 6.65
N SER A 91 9.68 -6.03 7.57
CA SER A 91 8.21 -5.95 7.66
C SER A 91 7.77 -4.56 8.12
N ALA A 92 8.46 -3.94 9.07
CA ALA A 92 8.16 -2.58 9.53
C ALA A 92 8.26 -1.56 8.39
N GLU A 93 9.34 -1.59 7.60
CA GLU A 93 9.50 -0.69 6.46
C GLU A 93 8.37 -0.86 5.42
N ARG A 94 8.06 -2.12 5.06
CA ARG A 94 6.97 -2.43 4.12
C ARG A 94 5.63 -1.94 4.64
N GLU A 95 5.31 -2.21 5.90
CA GLU A 95 4.03 -1.84 6.53
C GLU A 95 3.90 -0.32 6.71
N ILE A 96 4.99 0.37 7.06
CA ILE A 96 5.02 1.84 7.12
C ILE A 96 4.76 2.44 5.73
N ARG A 97 5.46 1.96 4.70
CA ARG A 97 5.25 2.43 3.31
C ARG A 97 3.83 2.17 2.82
N PHE A 98 3.21 1.05 3.23
CA PHE A 98 1.82 0.73 2.89
C PHE A 98 0.83 1.76 3.45
N PHE A 99 0.93 2.10 4.74
CA PHE A 99 -0.02 3.04 5.38
C PHE A 99 0.37 4.52 5.24
N PHE A 100 1.64 4.81 5.09
CA PHE A 100 2.24 6.15 5.10
C PHE A 100 3.28 6.27 3.96
N PRO A 101 2.86 6.27 2.68
CA PRO A 101 3.78 6.25 1.53
C PRO A 101 4.72 7.46 1.45
N ASN A 102 4.36 8.58 2.09
CA ASN A 102 5.17 9.79 2.15
C ASN A 102 6.03 9.86 3.43
N CYS A 103 6.02 8.82 4.27
CA CYS A 103 6.87 8.77 5.46
C CYS A 103 8.29 8.42 5.05
N ILE A 104 9.25 9.22 5.51
CA ILE A 104 10.66 8.88 5.40
C ILE A 104 10.94 7.78 6.45
N VAL A 105 11.43 6.63 5.99
CA VAL A 105 11.88 5.53 6.85
C VAL A 105 13.40 5.58 6.91
N GLU A 106 13.94 5.71 8.11
CA GLU A 106 15.39 5.73 8.36
C GLU A 106 15.94 4.30 8.59
N PRO A 107 17.23 4.07 8.28
CA PRO A 107 18.18 5.03 7.69
C PRO A 107 17.93 5.22 6.19
N ILE A 108 18.14 6.46 5.71
CA ILE A 108 18.17 6.72 4.27
C ILE A 108 19.33 5.90 3.68
N PRO A 109 19.09 5.08 2.62
CA PRO A 109 20.15 4.30 2.02
C PRO A 109 21.25 5.23 1.50
N VAL A 110 22.49 4.93 1.87
CA VAL A 110 23.70 5.65 1.45
C VAL A 110 24.72 4.66 0.88
N GLY A 111 25.63 5.13 0.02
CA GLY A 111 26.67 4.27 -0.56
C GLY A 111 26.10 3.27 -1.56
N GLN A 112 26.47 1.99 -1.43
CA GLN A 112 26.11 0.95 -2.41
C GLN A 112 24.59 0.72 -2.53
N PRO A 113 23.82 0.58 -1.43
CA PRO A 113 22.35 0.46 -1.51
C PRO A 113 21.67 1.60 -2.29
N ALA A 114 22.18 2.83 -2.17
CA ALA A 114 21.65 3.96 -2.93
C ALA A 114 21.95 3.82 -4.43
N LYS A 115 23.16 3.38 -4.79
CA LYS A 115 23.55 3.10 -6.18
C LYS A 115 22.70 1.99 -6.78
N ASP A 116 22.53 0.89 -6.06
CA ASP A 116 21.73 -0.25 -6.49
C ASP A 116 20.28 0.17 -6.77
N TYR A 117 19.70 1.00 -5.89
CA TYR A 117 18.36 1.55 -6.07
C TYR A 117 18.27 2.39 -7.35
N LEU A 118 19.22 3.30 -7.57
CA LEU A 118 19.26 4.15 -8.75
C LEU A 118 19.39 3.31 -10.03
N GLU A 119 20.27 2.32 -10.04
CA GLU A 119 20.46 1.43 -11.20
C GLU A 119 19.20 0.63 -11.55
N GLN A 120 18.55 0.07 -10.54
CA GLN A 120 17.38 -0.80 -10.73
C GLN A 120 16.11 -0.01 -11.09
N ASN A 121 15.90 1.16 -10.48
CA ASN A 121 14.59 1.83 -10.51
C ASN A 121 14.58 3.15 -11.29
N VAL A 122 15.73 3.83 -11.41
CA VAL A 122 15.78 5.21 -11.94
C VAL A 122 16.54 5.27 -13.27
N ASN A 123 17.75 4.72 -13.30
CA ASN A 123 18.73 4.92 -14.38
C ASN A 123 18.21 4.45 -15.73
N LYS A 124 17.51 3.31 -15.80
CA LYS A 124 16.98 2.79 -17.07
C LYS A 124 16.04 3.77 -17.77
N THR A 125 15.20 4.46 -17.02
CA THR A 125 14.24 5.46 -17.53
C THR A 125 14.94 6.80 -17.75
N LEU A 126 15.75 7.22 -16.78
CA LEU A 126 16.45 8.49 -16.80
C LEU A 126 17.46 8.59 -17.95
N ILE A 127 18.28 7.56 -18.17
CA ILE A 127 19.29 7.54 -19.25
C ILE A 127 18.62 7.64 -20.62
N LYS A 128 17.47 6.97 -20.82
CA LYS A 128 16.70 7.07 -22.07
C LYS A 128 16.22 8.49 -22.31
N ALA A 129 15.65 9.13 -21.28
CA ALA A 129 15.15 10.49 -21.37
C ALA A 129 16.29 11.51 -21.62
N LEU A 130 17.41 11.38 -20.89
CA LEU A 130 18.60 12.22 -21.08
C LEU A 130 19.21 12.05 -22.48
N THR A 131 19.26 10.82 -22.99
CA THR A 131 19.74 10.55 -24.36
C THR A 131 18.86 11.24 -25.40
N ALA A 132 17.54 11.23 -25.20
CA ALA A 132 16.61 11.92 -26.09
C ALA A 132 16.72 13.45 -25.97
N LEU A 133 16.89 13.98 -24.74
CA LEU A 133 17.08 15.40 -24.48
C LEU A 133 18.31 15.95 -25.24
N CYS A 134 19.43 15.24 -25.21
CA CYS A 134 20.66 15.63 -25.92
C CYS A 134 20.49 15.67 -27.45
N LYS A 135 19.56 14.89 -28.00
CA LYS A 135 19.27 14.86 -29.45
C LYS A 135 18.34 16.00 -29.85
N GLU A 136 17.28 16.22 -29.08
CA GLU A 136 16.20 17.17 -29.40
C GLU A 136 16.59 18.63 -29.09
N LYS A 137 17.36 18.85 -28.01
CA LYS A 137 17.80 20.19 -27.56
C LYS A 137 16.65 21.21 -27.51
N PRO A 138 15.57 20.92 -26.77
CA PRO A 138 14.42 21.80 -26.64
C PRO A 138 14.80 23.13 -25.95
N GLN A 139 13.96 24.15 -26.16
CA GLN A 139 14.16 25.48 -25.57
C GLN A 139 14.09 25.46 -24.03
N ASP A 140 13.24 24.61 -23.46
CA ASP A 140 13.18 24.35 -22.01
C ASP A 140 13.53 22.87 -21.72
N PRO A 141 14.82 22.58 -21.46
CA PRO A 141 15.29 21.22 -21.19
C PRO A 141 14.67 20.56 -19.97
N VAL A 142 14.34 21.34 -18.93
CA VAL A 142 13.88 20.79 -17.65
C VAL A 142 12.43 20.36 -17.78
N LEU A 143 11.57 21.23 -18.30
CA LEU A 143 10.16 20.91 -18.50
C LEU A 143 10.00 19.75 -19.48
N TRP A 144 10.74 19.79 -20.60
CA TRP A 144 10.72 18.72 -21.59
C TRP A 144 11.16 17.38 -20.99
N LEU A 145 12.21 17.37 -20.16
CA LEU A 145 12.68 16.15 -19.50
C LEU A 145 11.63 15.59 -18.54
N ALA A 146 10.96 16.44 -17.77
CA ALA A 146 9.90 16.03 -16.85
C ALA A 146 8.74 15.36 -17.60
N ASP A 147 8.25 15.98 -18.68
CA ASP A 147 7.18 15.44 -19.51
C ASP A 147 7.59 14.11 -20.15
N LYS A 148 8.83 14.02 -20.67
CA LYS A 148 9.33 12.78 -21.24
C LYS A 148 9.47 11.67 -20.23
N LEU A 149 9.93 11.95 -19.01
CA LEU A 149 9.97 10.95 -17.93
C LEU A 149 8.57 10.43 -17.59
N MET A 150 7.55 11.30 -17.60
CA MET A 150 6.16 10.90 -17.36
C MET A 150 5.56 10.09 -18.51
N GLU A 151 6.00 10.30 -19.74
CA GLU A 151 5.58 9.54 -20.93
C GLU A 151 6.17 8.12 -20.93
N ILE A 152 7.48 8.00 -20.63
CA ILE A 152 8.21 6.72 -20.72
C ILE A 152 8.24 5.93 -19.41
N ASN A 153 7.53 6.40 -18.37
CA ASN A 153 7.47 5.75 -17.07
C ASN A 153 6.82 4.35 -17.19
N PRO A 154 7.56 3.25 -16.97
CA PRO A 154 7.02 1.89 -17.10
C PRO A 154 5.97 1.55 -16.04
N TYR A 155 5.89 2.32 -14.96
CA TYR A 155 4.94 2.14 -13.85
C TYR A 155 3.69 3.01 -13.99
N LYS A 156 3.58 3.82 -15.04
CA LYS A 156 2.35 4.59 -15.30
C LYS A 156 1.28 3.65 -15.88
N PRO A 157 0.09 3.56 -15.26
CA PRO A 157 -1.02 2.81 -15.85
C PRO A 157 -1.35 3.36 -17.23
N LYS A 158 -1.36 2.50 -18.25
CA LYS A 158 -1.85 2.87 -19.57
C LYS A 158 -3.37 2.79 -19.55
N LEU A 159 -4.04 3.93 -19.40
CA LEU A 159 -5.49 3.99 -19.56
C LEU A 159 -5.82 3.69 -21.03
N SER A 160 -6.34 2.51 -21.31
CA SER A 160 -7.01 2.26 -22.59
C SER A 160 -8.23 3.16 -22.64
N GLN A 161 -8.27 4.11 -23.57
CA GLN A 161 -9.51 4.83 -23.86
C GLN A 161 -10.51 3.80 -24.36
N VAL A 162 -11.50 3.47 -23.52
CA VAL A 162 -12.69 2.76 -24.00
C VAL A 162 -13.42 3.79 -24.84
N GLU A 163 -13.31 3.66 -26.17
CA GLU A 163 -14.17 4.39 -27.09
C GLU A 163 -15.61 3.99 -26.79
N THR A 164 -16.31 4.83 -26.01
CA THR A 164 -17.77 4.79 -25.97
C THR A 164 -18.26 5.18 -27.35
N LYS A 165 -18.47 4.19 -28.23
CA LYS A 165 -19.29 4.37 -29.43
C LYS A 165 -20.71 4.68 -28.97
N SER A 166 -21.01 5.97 -28.85
CA SER A 166 -22.36 6.49 -28.80
C SER A 166 -22.99 6.34 -30.18
N SER A 167 -23.55 5.18 -30.50
CA SER A 167 -24.57 5.05 -31.55
C SER A 167 -25.94 5.15 -30.89
N PHE A 168 -26.37 6.37 -30.59
CA PHE A 168 -27.80 6.62 -30.50
C PHE A 168 -28.31 6.73 -31.93
N ASP A 169 -28.96 5.67 -32.37
CA ASP A 169 -29.69 5.60 -33.63
C ASP A 169 -30.98 6.41 -33.44
N ASP A 170 -30.96 7.66 -33.89
CA ASP A 170 -32.14 8.50 -34.04
C ASP A 170 -32.93 7.97 -35.24
N THR A 171 -33.83 7.00 -35.03
CA THR A 171 -35.06 6.82 -35.82
C THR A 171 -35.94 5.72 -35.23
N HIS A 172 -36.93 6.09 -34.43
CA HIS A 172 -38.33 5.66 -34.58
C HIS A 172 -39.17 6.26 -33.43
N ILE A 173 -39.61 7.50 -33.64
CA ILE A 173 -40.83 8.00 -33.01
C ILE A 173 -41.98 7.30 -33.74
N LEU A 174 -42.58 6.29 -33.10
CA LEU A 174 -43.93 5.85 -33.43
C LEU A 174 -44.82 6.07 -32.20
N SER A 175 -45.73 7.01 -32.42
CA SER A 175 -46.90 7.39 -31.64
C SER A 175 -47.64 6.21 -31.00
N TYR A 176 -47.91 6.33 -29.70
CA TYR A 176 -49.05 5.68 -29.07
C TYR A 176 -49.87 6.75 -28.33
N GLU A 177 -50.76 7.41 -29.07
CA GLU A 177 -51.97 8.01 -28.52
C GLU A 177 -53.16 7.09 -28.84
N ASN A 178 -53.96 6.83 -27.80
CA ASN A 178 -55.37 6.42 -27.82
C ASN A 178 -55.77 5.06 -28.41
N ALA A 179 -56.07 4.11 -27.51
CA ALA A 179 -57.35 3.41 -27.52
C ALA A 179 -57.71 2.89 -26.11
N ARG A 180 -58.88 3.33 -25.64
CA ARG A 180 -59.80 2.79 -24.62
C ARG A 180 -59.41 1.54 -23.84
#